data_AF-A0A074W314-F1
#
_entry.id   AF-A0A074W314-F1
#
_cell.length_a   1.000
_cell.length_b   1.000
_cell.length_c   1.000
_cell.angle_alpha   90.00
_cell.angle_beta   90.00
_cell.angle_gamma   90.00
#
_symmetry.space_group_name_H-M   'P 1'
#
loop_
_entity.id
_entity.type
_entity.pdbx_description
1 polymer ?
#
loop_
_entity_poly.entity_id
_entity_poly.type
_entity_poly.pdbx_seq_one_letter_code
_entity_poly.pdbx_strand_id
1 'polypeptide(L)'
;MLARQALHAYRLSFIHPQTQENMQFEAPLPADIYHLLSVLRLQAGMDSAIKTADEWQQRLGTEAEDEDWDDDDYDVDVIYVRE
;
A
#
# COMPACT_ATOMS: atom_id res chain seq x y z
N MET A 1 -8.99 9.31 14.06
CA MET A 1 -8.21 9.23 15.30
C MET A 1 -7.89 7.77 15.54
N LEU A 2 -6.64 7.39 15.87
CA LEU A 2 -6.31 5.98 16.13
C LEU A 2 -7.00 5.54 17.43
N ALA A 3 -7.81 4.48 17.38
CA ALA A 3 -8.59 4.01 18.53
C ALA A 3 -7.77 3.19 19.55
N ARG A 4 -6.48 2.96 19.26
CA ARG A 4 -5.56 2.15 20.08
C ARG A 4 -4.16 2.73 20.05
N GLN A 5 -3.27 2.16 20.87
CA GLN A 5 -1.84 2.47 20.83
C GLN A 5 -1.26 2.15 19.44
N ALA A 6 -0.40 3.02 18.91
CA ALA A 6 0.38 2.80 17.70
C ALA A 6 1.55 1.82 17.96
N LEU A 7 1.23 0.66 18.53
CA LEU A 7 2.17 -0.41 18.87
C LEU A 7 1.79 -1.67 18.09
N HIS A 8 2.76 -2.28 17.41
CA HIS A 8 2.60 -3.52 16.66
C HIS A 8 3.86 -4.37 16.78
N ALA A 9 3.70 -5.62 17.20
CA ALA A 9 4.79 -6.59 17.23
C ALA A 9 4.95 -7.20 15.83
N TYR A 10 5.87 -6.63 15.03
CA TYR A 10 6.11 -7.08 13.66
C TYR A 10 6.67 -8.50 13.57
N ARG A 11 7.57 -8.85 14.51
CA ARG A 11 8.29 -10.11 14.49
C ARG A 11 8.32 -10.76 15.87
N LEU A 12 8.07 -12.06 15.90
CA LEU A 12 8.23 -12.93 17.06
C LEU A 12 9.22 -14.05 16.72
N SER A 13 10.19 -14.31 17.60
CA SER A 13 11.08 -15.45 17.47
C SER A 13 11.24 -16.19 18.80
N PHE A 14 11.24 -17.52 18.73
CA PHE A 14 11.44 -18.39 19.88
C PHE A 14 11.93 -19.77 19.45
N ILE A 15 12.46 -20.54 20.42
CA ILE A 15 12.87 -21.92 20.21
C ILE A 15 11.63 -22.81 20.34
N HIS A 16 11.31 -23.58 19.30
CA HIS A 16 10.16 -24.47 19.31
C HIS A 16 10.33 -25.53 20.42
N PRO A 17 9.35 -25.69 21.33
CA PRO A 17 9.54 -26.51 22.53
C PRO A 17 9.71 -28.00 22.24
N GLN A 18 9.21 -28.49 21.09
CA GLN A 18 9.29 -29.90 20.72
C GLN A 18 10.46 -30.20 19.78
N THR A 19 10.73 -29.34 18.80
CA THR A 19 11.78 -29.58 17.79
C THR A 19 13.11 -28.90 18.15
N GLN A 20 13.12 -28.00 19.14
CA GLN A 20 14.27 -27.18 19.54
C GLN A 20 14.85 -26.31 18.41
N GLU A 21 14.10 -26.13 17.33
CA GLU A 21 14.49 -25.28 16.22
C GLU A 21 14.11 -23.83 16.48
N ASN A 22 14.91 -22.91 15.94
CA ASN A 22 14.59 -21.48 16.01
C ASN A 22 13.49 -21.16 15.00
N MET A 23 12.34 -20.71 15.49
CA MET A 23 11.21 -20.31 14.66
C MET A 23 11.03 -18.80 14.70
N GLN A 24 10.68 -18.23 13.55
CA GLN A 24 10.40 -16.81 13.38
C GLN A 24 9.06 -16.63 12.67
N PHE A 25 8.24 -15.73 13.21
CA PHE A 25 6.94 -15.36 12.67
C PHE A 25 6.93 -13.86 12.42
N GLU A 26 6.35 -13.46 11.30
CA GLU A 26 6.18 -12.05 10.93
C GLU A 26 4.72 -11.75 10.66
N ALA A 27 4.26 -10.61 11.16
CA ALA A 27 2.91 -10.11 10.95
C ALA A 27 2.99 -8.76 10.23
N PRO A 28 2.36 -8.63 9.04
CA PRO A 28 2.40 -7.39 8.28
C PRO A 28 1.82 -6.23 9.09
N LEU A 29 2.21 -5.01 8.74
CA LEU A 29 1.76 -3.81 9.43
C LEU A 29 0.24 -3.68 9.29
N PRO A 30 -0.51 -3.45 10.38
CA PRO A 30 -1.94 -3.30 10.31
C PRO A 30 -2.32 -2.00 9.59
N ALA A 31 -3.46 -2.02 8.91
CA ALA A 31 -3.89 -0.95 8.00
C ALA A 31 -4.03 0.42 8.70
N ASP A 32 -4.42 0.44 9.96
CA ASP A 32 -4.57 1.66 10.76
C ASP A 32 -3.22 2.36 10.99
N ILE A 33 -2.19 1.61 11.38
CA ILE A 33 -0.83 2.14 11.58
C ILE A 33 -0.22 2.52 10.23
N TYR A 34 -0.45 1.72 9.18
CA TYR A 34 0.01 2.07 7.83
C TYR A 34 -0.56 3.42 7.37
N HIS A 35 -1.88 3.63 7.52
CA HIS A 35 -2.53 4.88 7.17
C HIS A 35 -1.99 6.06 8.00
N LEU A 36 -1.82 5.88 9.31
CA LEU A 36 -1.24 6.91 10.17
C LEU A 36 0.17 7.31 9.71
N LEU A 37 1.03 6.34 9.40
CA LEU A 37 2.38 6.61 8.90
C LEU A 37 2.35 7.37 7.58
N SER A 38 1.45 7.02 6.67
CA SER A 38 1.31 7.71 5.39
C SER A 38 0.93 9.18 5.57
N VAL A 39 0.00 9.49 6.48
CA VAL A 39 -0.38 10.88 6.79
C VAL A 39 0.79 11.65 7.42
N LEU A 40 1.48 11.05 8.39
CA LEU A 40 2.61 11.70 9.06
C LEU A 40 3.78 11.96 8.10
N ARG A 41 4.08 11.02 7.19
CA ARG A 41 5.11 11.20 6.15
C ARG A 41 4.76 12.35 5.21
N LEU A 42 3.51 12.40 4.75
CA LEU A 42 3.01 13.49 3.91
C LEU A 42 3.18 14.86 4.60
N GLN A 43 2.76 14.96 5.86
CA GLN A 43 2.88 16.20 6.64
C GLN A 43 4.33 16.63 6.89
N ALA A 44 5.24 15.67 7.01
CA ALA A 44 6.67 15.93 7.16
C ALA A 44 7.38 16.24 5.82
N GLY A 45 6.65 16.32 4.70
CA GLY A 45 7.21 16.54 3.36
C GLY A 45 7.87 15.30 2.75
N MET A 46 7.88 14.17 3.46
CA MET A 46 8.46 12.91 2.99
C MET A 46 7.54 12.21 1.98
N ASP A 47 8.10 11.30 1.20
CA ASP A 47 7.33 10.50 0.26
C ASP A 47 6.33 9.60 1.00
N SER A 48 5.10 9.61 0.52
CA SER A 48 3.95 8.93 1.12
C SER A 48 3.09 8.35 0.01
N ALA A 49 2.60 7.13 0.22
CA ALA A 49 1.68 6.48 -0.71
C ALA A 49 0.36 7.27 -0.89
N ILE A 50 0.02 8.17 0.03
CA ILE A 50 -1.14 9.07 -0.11
C ILE A 50 -0.90 10.17 -1.16
N LYS A 51 0.34 10.66 -1.33
CA LYS A 51 0.67 11.68 -2.36
C LYS A 51 0.19 11.23 -3.75
N THR A 52 0.41 9.96 -4.06
CA THR A 52 0.11 9.37 -5.37
C THR A 52 -1.40 9.32 -5.62
N ALA A 53 -2.21 8.93 -4.64
CA ALA A 53 -3.67 8.83 -4.80
C ALA A 53 -4.33 10.19 -5.08
N ASP A 54 -3.87 11.24 -4.40
CA ASP A 54 -4.36 12.61 -4.62
C ASP A 54 -3.99 13.14 -6.02
N GLU A 55 -2.79 12.82 -6.52
CA GLU A 55 -2.35 13.19 -7.88
C GLU A 55 -3.22 12.54 -8.97
N TRP A 56 -3.55 11.25 -8.84
CA TRP A 56 -4.44 10.57 -9.78
C TRP A 56 -5.85 11.17 -9.76
N GLN A 57 -6.39 11.46 -8.58
CA GLN A 57 -7.72 12.03 -8.43
C GLN A 57 -7.79 13.48 -8.95
N GLN A 58 -6.69 14.23 -8.83
CA GLN A 58 -6.57 15.58 -9.36
C GLN A 58 -6.39 15.58 -10.88
N ARG A 59 -5.63 14.64 -11.45
CA ARG A 59 -5.49 14.46 -12.91
C ARG A 59 -6.78 14.00 -13.58
N LEU A 60 -7.48 13.03 -12.98
CA LEU A 60 -8.77 12.53 -13.45
C LEU A 60 -9.89 13.58 -13.34
N GLY A 61 -9.73 14.59 -12.48
CA GLY A 61 -10.67 15.71 -12.34
C GLY A 61 -10.42 16.88 -13.28
N THR A 62 -9.24 16.97 -13.92
CA THR A 62 -8.87 18.06 -14.83
C THR A 62 -9.05 17.74 -16.31
N GLU A 63 -9.30 16.48 -16.67
CA GLU A 63 -9.44 16.02 -18.07
C GLU A 63 -10.91 15.69 -18.44
N ALA A 64 -11.90 16.22 -17.69
CA ALA A 64 -13.32 16.06 -17.99
C ALA A 64 -13.91 17.20 -18.85
N GLU A 65 -13.06 18.02 -19.47
CA GLU A 65 -13.46 18.96 -20.52
C GLU A 65 -12.76 18.53 -21.82
N ASP A 66 -13.50 17.76 -22.62
CA ASP A 66 -13.39 17.61 -24.08
C ASP A 66 -12.29 16.72 -24.69
N GLU A 67 -12.34 15.38 -24.55
CA GLU A 67 -11.89 14.49 -25.64
C GLU A 67 -12.88 13.32 -25.83
N ASP A 68 -13.35 13.18 -27.07
CA ASP A 68 -14.33 12.21 -27.57
C ASP A 68 -13.72 10.79 -27.54
N TRP A 69 -13.95 10.05 -26.45
CA TRP A 69 -13.42 8.69 -26.24
C TRP A 69 -14.22 7.62 -26.99
N ASP A 70 -14.31 7.73 -28.30
CA ASP A 70 -14.84 6.68 -29.18
C ASP A 70 -14.02 6.64 -30.47
N ASP A 71 -12.80 6.10 -30.40
CA ASP A 71 -12.18 5.48 -31.59
C ASP A 71 -11.28 4.31 -31.16
N ASP A 72 -11.95 3.16 -31.07
CA ASP A 72 -11.48 1.81 -31.30
C ASP A 72 -10.01 1.64 -31.77
N ASP A 73 -9.10 1.31 -30.85
CA ASP A 73 -7.92 0.47 -31.13
C ASP A 73 -7.29 -0.03 -29.80
N TYR A 74 -7.97 -0.99 -29.17
CA TYR A 74 -7.41 -1.75 -28.03
C TYR A 74 -6.57 -2.93 -28.54
N ASP A 75 -5.33 -2.67 -28.93
CA ASP A 75 -4.30 -3.74 -28.99
C ASP A 75 -3.64 -3.86 -27.61
N VAL A 76 -4.26 -4.64 -26.72
CA VAL A 76 -3.68 -4.98 -25.40
C VAL A 76 -3.07 -6.38 -25.45
N ASP A 77 -1.74 -6.45 -25.54
CA ASP A 77 -1.00 -7.69 -25.34
C ASP A 77 -0.97 -8.07 -23.85
N VAL A 78 -1.77 -9.08 -23.48
CA VAL A 78 -1.76 -9.66 -22.13
C VAL A 78 -0.62 -10.68 -22.03
N ILE A 79 0.51 -10.28 -21.42
CA ILE A 79 1.59 -11.20 -21.07
C ILE A 79 1.29 -11.84 -19.72
N TYR A 80 0.89 -13.11 -19.73
CA TYR A 80 0.86 -13.92 -18.51
C TYR A 80 2.28 -14.38 -18.15
N VAL A 81 2.80 -13.92 -17.02
CA VAL A 81 3.97 -14.55 -16.39
C VAL A 81 3.49 -15.82 -15.67
N ARG A 82 3.83 -16.98 -16.22
CA ARG A 82 3.87 -18.23 -15.45
C ARG A 82 5.18 -18.24 -14.65
N GLU A 83 5.08 -18.60 -13.37
CA GLU A 83 6.22 -18.88 -12.47
C GLU A 83 7.30 -19.75 -13.12
#